data_AF-A0A3B0MTK6-F1
#
_entry.id   AF-A0A3B0MTK6-F1
#
_cell.length_a   1.000
_cell.length_b   1.000
_cell.length_c   1.000
_cell.angle_alpha   90.00
_cell.angle_beta   90.00
_cell.angle_gamma   90.00
#
_symmetry.space_group_name_H-M   'P 1'
#
loop_
_entity.id
_entity.type
_entity.pdbx_description
1 polymer ?
#
loop_
_entity_poly.entity_id
_entity_poly.type
_entity_poly.pdbx_seq_one_letter_code
_entity_poly.pdbx_strand_id
1 'polypeptide(L)'
;MAHVSYLESTRAKAQLNRDQADQFYTGNLANFAPGLTHTFDADVFVATLRSLRPVGSAGAVPLFDRSQDQTVPAGRTVADSVGILVVEGNYLLLASQPWQQVASLLDATVALRPSLGTLEQRLMKRWRAHGLSPQMAYGKTHGNDLNNAKRVLNESADATLTLHQLH
;
A
#
# COMPACT_ATOMS: atom_id res chain seq x y z
N MET A 1 -3.96 14.50 -15.09
CA MET A 1 -3.38 13.28 -14.49
C MET A 1 -3.58 13.39 -12.99
N ALA A 2 -4.24 12.42 -12.37
CA ALA A 2 -4.35 12.35 -10.91
C ALA A 2 -3.47 11.21 -10.40
N HIS A 3 -2.88 11.44 -9.22
CA HIS A 3 -2.04 10.45 -8.54
C HIS A 3 -2.70 10.08 -7.23
N VAL A 4 -2.89 8.79 -7.02
CA VAL A 4 -3.46 8.20 -5.80
C VAL A 4 -2.43 7.22 -5.27
N SER A 5 -1.72 7.65 -4.23
CA SER A 5 -0.84 6.77 -3.47
C SER A 5 -1.65 6.00 -2.44
N TYR A 6 -1.55 4.68 -2.45
CA TYR A 6 -2.01 3.85 -1.35
C TYR A 6 -0.79 3.22 -0.67
N LEU A 7 -0.35 3.89 0.41
CA LEU A 7 0.78 3.62 1.32
C LEU A 7 1.94 2.72 0.84
N GLU A 8 3.14 3.26 1.05
CA GLU A 8 4.36 2.48 1.27
C GLU A 8 4.26 1.61 2.53
N SER A 9 4.68 0.35 2.44
CA SER A 9 4.77 -0.56 3.59
C SER A 9 5.66 0.00 4.73
N THR A 10 5.19 -0.22 5.97
CA THR A 10 5.91 -0.36 7.28
C THR A 10 5.74 0.66 8.41
N ARG A 11 4.67 1.47 8.44
CA ARG A 11 4.20 2.07 9.70
C ARG A 11 2.68 1.94 9.85
N ALA A 12 2.26 0.89 10.55
CA ALA A 12 0.94 0.80 11.18
C ALA A 12 0.97 -0.32 12.23
N LYS A 13 1.87 -0.20 13.21
CA LYS A 13 1.73 -0.85 14.53
C LYS A 13 2.49 -0.01 15.56
N ALA A 14 1.92 1.14 15.88
CA ALA A 14 2.03 1.80 17.17
C ALA A 14 0.86 2.80 17.23
N GLN A 15 -0.02 2.67 18.23
CA GLN A 15 -1.19 3.52 18.50
C GLN A 15 -2.38 3.45 17.50
N LEU A 16 -3.13 2.33 17.53
CA LEU A 16 -4.58 2.44 17.53
C LEU A 16 -5.06 1.86 18.86
N ASN A 17 -5.64 2.70 19.70
CA ASN A 17 -6.38 2.26 20.87
C ASN A 17 -7.53 1.39 20.39
N ARG A 18 -7.70 0.23 21.04
CA ARG A 18 -8.79 -0.73 20.78
C ARG A 18 -10.16 -0.04 20.64
N ASP A 19 -10.36 1.03 21.41
CA ASP A 19 -11.63 1.75 21.51
C ASP A 19 -11.95 2.65 20.31
N GLN A 20 -10.98 3.00 19.46
CA GLN A 20 -11.20 3.84 18.26
C GLN A 20 -11.51 3.03 16.99
N ALA A 21 -11.18 1.73 16.98
CA ALA A 21 -11.46 0.85 15.85
C ALA A 21 -12.96 0.54 15.71
N ASP A 22 -13.72 0.59 16.82
CA ASP A 22 -15.14 0.25 16.86
C ASP A 22 -16.06 1.35 16.29
N GLN A 23 -15.60 2.60 16.20
CA GLN A 23 -16.44 3.71 15.72
C GLN A 23 -16.49 3.87 14.19
N PHE A 24 -15.55 3.27 13.45
CA PHE A 24 -15.48 3.41 11.99
C PHE A 24 -16.13 2.26 11.20
N TYR A 25 -16.40 1.11 11.84
CA TYR A 25 -16.94 -0.08 11.20
C TYR A 25 -18.25 -0.55 11.83
N THR A 26 -19.37 0.09 11.47
CA THR A 26 -20.69 -0.51 11.68
C THR A 26 -20.95 -1.57 10.61
N GLY A 27 -20.42 -2.77 10.83
CA GLY A 27 -20.59 -3.92 9.95
C GLY A 27 -20.07 -5.21 10.57
N ASN A 28 -20.81 -5.78 11.51
CA ASN A 28 -20.72 -7.16 12.02
C ASN A 28 -19.31 -7.73 12.29
N LEU A 29 -18.75 -7.39 13.46
CA LEU A 29 -17.43 -7.78 13.96
C LEU A 29 -17.30 -9.23 14.50
N ALA A 30 -18.28 -10.12 14.29
CA ALA A 30 -18.33 -11.39 15.02
C ALA A 30 -17.53 -12.57 14.42
N ASN A 31 -16.99 -12.48 13.19
CA ASN A 31 -16.55 -13.70 12.47
C ASN A 31 -15.10 -13.73 11.93
N PHE A 32 -14.22 -12.78 12.23
CA PHE A 32 -12.86 -12.82 11.68
C PHE A 32 -11.77 -12.91 12.76
N ALA A 33 -11.07 -14.05 12.74
CA ALA A 33 -10.05 -14.45 13.71
C ALA A 33 -8.87 -13.46 13.79
N PRO A 34 -8.30 -13.23 14.99
CA PRO A 34 -7.17 -12.34 15.19
C PRO A 34 -5.89 -12.94 14.59
N GLY A 35 -5.37 -12.34 13.51
CA GLY A 35 -4.11 -12.79 12.91
C GLY A 35 -3.83 -12.38 11.47
N LEU A 36 -4.82 -11.89 10.72
CA LEU A 36 -4.66 -11.54 9.30
C LEU A 36 -4.96 -10.05 9.06
N THR A 37 -3.91 -9.31 8.68
CA THR A 37 -3.95 -8.01 7.96
C THR A 37 -4.81 -6.88 8.54
N HIS A 38 -4.29 -6.17 9.55
CA HIS A 38 -4.89 -4.94 10.11
C HIS A 38 -4.15 -3.63 9.71
N THR A 39 -3.49 -3.57 8.56
CA THR A 39 -2.73 -2.35 8.17
C THR A 39 -3.19 -1.70 6.88
N PHE A 40 -4.07 -2.35 6.10
CA PHE A 40 -4.60 -1.84 4.84
C PHE A 40 -5.99 -2.40 4.62
N ASP A 41 -6.97 -1.54 4.36
CA ASP A 41 -8.27 -1.99 3.90
C ASP A 41 -8.19 -2.17 2.37
N ALA A 42 -7.79 -3.37 1.95
CA ALA A 42 -7.63 -3.70 0.54
C ALA A 42 -8.98 -3.78 -0.18
N ASP A 43 -10.05 -4.12 0.52
CA ASP A 43 -11.41 -4.15 -0.03
C ASP A 43 -11.93 -2.73 -0.31
N VAL A 44 -11.71 -1.79 0.60
CA VAL A 44 -12.01 -0.36 0.37
C VAL A 44 -11.21 0.20 -0.80
N PHE A 45 -9.93 -0.18 -0.92
CA PHE A 45 -9.11 0.23 -2.06
C PHE A 45 -9.65 -0.32 -3.38
N VAL A 46 -9.98 -1.62 -3.44
CA VAL A 46 -10.60 -2.27 -4.60
C VAL A 46 -11.95 -1.61 -4.96
N ALA A 47 -12.78 -1.31 -3.96
CA ALA A 47 -14.06 -0.62 -4.17
C ALA A 47 -13.86 0.80 -4.73
N THR A 48 -12.85 1.51 -4.25
CA THR A 48 -12.47 2.85 -4.73
C THR A 48 -12.00 2.82 -6.19
N LEU A 49 -11.17 1.85 -6.56
CA LEU A 49 -10.75 1.69 -7.96
C LEU A 49 -11.94 1.35 -8.87
N ARG A 50 -12.85 0.48 -8.42
CA ARG A 50 -14.06 0.12 -9.18
C ARG A 50 -14.96 1.33 -9.43
N SER A 51 -15.13 2.23 -8.46
CA SER A 51 -15.99 3.41 -8.63
C SER A 51 -15.40 4.45 -9.58
N LEU A 52 -14.06 4.54 -9.65
CA LEU A 52 -13.34 5.48 -10.51
C LEU A 52 -13.05 4.97 -11.92
N ARG A 53 -13.27 3.67 -12.18
CA ARG A 53 -12.98 3.06 -13.49
C ARG A 53 -13.84 3.57 -14.66
N PRO A 54 -15.15 3.83 -14.51
CA PRO A 54 -15.95 4.37 -15.61
C PRO A 54 -15.44 5.74 -16.07
N VAL A 55 -15.47 6.00 -17.39
CA VAL A 55 -15.08 7.29 -17.96
C VAL A 55 -16.01 8.39 -17.44
N GLY A 56 -15.44 9.50 -16.97
CA GLY A 56 -16.19 10.62 -16.40
C GLY A 56 -16.62 10.40 -14.94
N SER A 57 -16.17 9.33 -14.28
CA SER A 57 -16.35 9.19 -12.84
C SER A 57 -15.54 10.22 -12.07
N ALA A 58 -16.16 10.81 -11.05
CA ALA A 58 -15.51 11.61 -10.03
C ALA A 58 -15.74 10.98 -8.66
N GLY A 59 -14.81 11.15 -7.73
CA GLY A 59 -14.96 10.54 -6.41
C GLY A 59 -13.89 10.97 -5.43
N ALA A 60 -14.24 10.89 -4.16
CA ALA A 60 -13.27 11.08 -3.09
C ALA A 60 -12.46 9.80 -2.88
N VAL A 61 -11.17 9.96 -2.64
CA VAL A 61 -10.24 8.88 -2.34
C VAL A 61 -9.57 9.14 -0.98
N PRO A 62 -9.27 8.09 -0.21
CA PRO A 62 -8.48 8.25 1.01
C PRO A 62 -7.08 8.76 0.66
N LEU A 63 -6.52 9.61 1.53
CA LEU A 63 -5.14 10.08 1.44
C LEU A 63 -4.42 9.76 2.74
N PHE A 64 -3.20 9.27 2.67
CA PHE A 64 -2.40 9.07 3.88
C PHE A 64 -1.60 10.32 4.24
N ASP A 65 -1.88 10.89 5.40
CA ASP A 65 -1.14 12.02 5.95
C ASP A 65 0.08 11.50 6.72
N ARG A 66 1.26 11.72 6.13
CA ARG A 66 2.55 11.31 6.71
C ARG A 66 2.90 12.07 7.99
N SER A 67 2.37 13.28 8.17
CA SER A 67 2.65 14.08 9.37
C SER A 67 1.87 13.58 10.58
N GLN A 68 0.69 13.01 10.34
CA GLN A 68 -0.21 12.50 11.37
C GLN A 68 -0.19 10.96 11.47
N ASP A 69 0.54 10.28 10.59
CA ASP A 69 0.61 8.82 10.49
C ASP A 69 -0.78 8.15 10.40
N GLN A 70 -1.72 8.80 9.71
CA GLN A 70 -3.11 8.36 9.61
C GLN A 70 -3.68 8.52 8.20
N THR A 71 -4.68 7.69 7.90
CA THR A 71 -5.48 7.82 6.68
C THR A 71 -6.57 8.86 6.89
N VAL A 72 -6.60 9.88 6.05
CA VAL A 72 -7.67 10.89 5.97
C VAL A 72 -8.73 10.37 5.00
N PRO A 73 -9.94 10.03 5.48
CA PRO A 73 -11.06 9.69 4.60
C PRO A 73 -11.36 10.87 3.67
N ALA A 74 -11.64 10.58 2.40
CA ALA A 74 -11.91 11.62 1.40
C ALA A 74 -10.83 12.71 1.29
N GLY A 75 -9.57 12.40 1.65
CA GLY A 75 -8.47 13.37 1.68
C GLY A 75 -8.07 13.93 0.31
N ARG A 76 -8.59 13.38 -0.79
CA ARG A 76 -8.46 13.93 -2.14
C ARG A 76 -9.69 13.63 -2.98
N THR A 77 -10.00 14.50 -3.94
CA THR A 77 -11.03 14.27 -4.95
C THR A 77 -10.39 14.04 -6.31
N VAL A 78 -10.80 12.97 -6.98
CA VAL A 78 -10.53 12.74 -8.41
C VAL A 78 -11.68 13.38 -9.19
N ALA A 79 -11.36 14.34 -10.03
CA ALA A 79 -12.34 15.00 -10.90
C ALA A 79 -12.68 14.14 -12.13
N ASP A 80 -13.87 14.34 -12.70
CA ASP A 80 -14.33 13.67 -13.92
C ASP A 80 -13.47 13.99 -15.16
N SER A 81 -12.79 15.14 -15.15
CA SER A 81 -11.86 15.57 -16.18
C SER A 81 -10.53 14.81 -16.16
N VAL A 82 -10.31 13.90 -15.20
CA VAL A 82 -9.08 13.11 -15.09
C VAL A 82 -9.13 11.96 -16.10
N GLY A 83 -8.36 12.08 -17.18
CA GLY A 83 -8.23 11.00 -18.17
C GLY A 83 -7.21 9.90 -17.83
N ILE A 84 -6.34 10.11 -16.82
CA ILE A 84 -5.32 9.13 -16.39
C ILE A 84 -5.20 9.18 -14.87
N LEU A 85 -5.40 8.02 -14.24
CA LEU A 85 -5.19 7.78 -12.82
C LEU A 85 -3.95 6.89 -12.65
N VAL A 86 -2.93 7.41 -11.94
CA VAL A 86 -1.78 6.60 -11.54
C VAL A 86 -1.95 6.18 -10.09
N VAL A 87 -1.82 4.87 -9.87
CA VAL A 87 -1.95 4.25 -8.56
C VAL A 87 -0.64 3.56 -8.20
N GLU A 88 -0.13 3.83 -7.01
CA GLU A 88 1.13 3.27 -6.51
C GLU A 88 0.95 2.60 -5.15
N GLY A 89 1.70 1.51 -4.94
CA GLY A 89 1.68 0.73 -3.71
C GLY A 89 2.44 -0.58 -3.86
N ASN A 90 2.79 -1.20 -2.73
CA ASN A 90 3.65 -2.40 -2.73
C ASN A 90 2.90 -3.69 -3.07
N TYR A 91 1.59 -3.73 -2.90
CA TYR A 91 0.79 -4.96 -2.99
C TYR A 91 -0.16 -5.00 -4.20
N LEU A 92 -0.06 -4.03 -5.12
CA LEU A 92 -1.01 -3.88 -6.24
C LEU A 92 -1.05 -5.09 -7.20
N LEU A 93 0.01 -5.89 -7.20
CA LEU A 93 0.14 -7.10 -8.02
C LEU A 93 0.19 -8.39 -7.21
N LEU A 94 -0.02 -8.32 -5.89
CA LEU A 94 0.05 -9.50 -5.03
C LEU A 94 -1.07 -10.49 -5.42
N ALA A 95 -0.70 -11.75 -5.69
CA ALA A 95 -1.64 -12.75 -6.22
C ALA A 95 -2.60 -13.34 -5.19
N SER A 96 -2.53 -12.92 -3.92
CA SER A 96 -3.43 -13.35 -2.86
C SER A 96 -4.59 -12.36 -2.67
N GLN A 97 -5.76 -12.87 -2.24
CA GLN A 97 -6.87 -12.01 -1.81
C GLN A 97 -6.48 -11.06 -0.66
N PRO A 98 -7.07 -9.85 -0.58
CA PRO A 98 -7.98 -9.24 -1.57
C PRO A 98 -7.26 -8.67 -2.81
N TRP A 99 -5.93 -8.51 -2.72
CA TRP A 99 -5.09 -7.79 -3.67
C TRP A 99 -5.11 -8.34 -5.10
N GLN A 100 -5.34 -9.65 -5.28
CA GLN A 100 -5.45 -10.26 -6.61
C GLN A 100 -6.53 -9.61 -7.50
N GLN A 101 -7.51 -8.91 -6.90
CA GLN A 101 -8.56 -8.21 -7.63
C GLN A 101 -8.07 -6.90 -8.28
N VAL A 102 -6.96 -6.32 -7.82
CA VAL A 102 -6.50 -5.00 -8.26
C VAL A 102 -6.04 -5.00 -9.70
N ALA A 103 -5.25 -6.00 -10.11
CA ALA A 103 -4.65 -6.03 -11.44
C ALA A 103 -5.68 -6.00 -12.57
N SER A 104 -6.86 -6.62 -12.39
CA SER A 104 -7.93 -6.62 -13.40
C SER A 104 -8.70 -5.30 -13.50
N LEU A 105 -8.45 -4.36 -12.59
CA LEU A 105 -9.03 -3.02 -12.58
C LEU A 105 -8.11 -1.97 -13.22
N LEU A 106 -6.88 -2.35 -13.58
CA LEU A 106 -5.87 -1.46 -14.15
C LEU A 106 -5.68 -1.75 -15.64
N ASP A 107 -5.56 -0.70 -16.45
CA ASP A 107 -5.31 -0.86 -17.90
C ASP A 107 -3.85 -1.23 -18.21
N ALA A 108 -2.93 -0.84 -17.34
CA ALA A 108 -1.52 -1.18 -17.42
C ALA A 108 -0.90 -1.28 -16.03
N THR A 109 0.05 -2.19 -15.88
CA THR A 109 0.75 -2.40 -14.61
C THR A 109 2.26 -2.33 -14.79
N VAL A 110 2.95 -1.70 -13.83
CA VAL A 110 4.40 -1.58 -13.82
C VAL A 110 4.94 -2.16 -12.52
N ALA A 111 5.83 -3.14 -12.62
CA ALA A 111 6.56 -3.69 -11.48
C ALA A 111 8.00 -3.17 -11.46
N LEU A 112 8.43 -2.66 -10.30
CA LEU A 112 9.83 -2.37 -10.02
C LEU A 112 10.45 -3.59 -9.33
N ARG A 113 11.46 -4.22 -9.94
CA ARG A 113 12.14 -5.40 -9.38
C ARG A 113 13.63 -5.15 -9.11
N PRO A 114 13.98 -4.32 -8.10
CA PRO A 114 15.36 -4.21 -7.61
C PRO A 114 15.80 -5.50 -6.90
N SER A 115 17.11 -5.73 -6.81
CA SER A 115 17.65 -6.85 -6.03
C SER A 115 17.38 -6.67 -4.53
N LEU A 116 17.26 -7.78 -3.79
CA LEU A 116 17.10 -7.75 -2.32
C LEU A 116 18.24 -6.98 -1.63
N GLY A 117 19.48 -7.13 -2.10
CA GLY A 117 20.62 -6.38 -1.58
C GLY A 117 20.49 -4.87 -1.79
N THR A 118 19.96 -4.44 -2.95
CA THR A 118 19.68 -3.02 -3.20
C THR A 118 18.59 -2.49 -2.27
N LEU A 119 17.53 -3.27 -2.05
CA LEU A 119 16.45 -2.92 -1.13
C LEU A 119 16.97 -2.79 0.30
N GLU A 120 17.73 -3.77 0.79
CA GLU A 120 18.33 -3.76 2.13
C GLU A 120 19.19 -2.50 2.33
N GLN A 121 20.08 -2.20 1.40
CA GLN A 121 20.94 -1.00 1.48
C GLN A 121 20.11 0.29 1.57
N ARG A 122 19.06 0.42 0.75
CA ARG A 122 18.16 1.59 0.74
C ARG A 122 17.36 1.70 2.03
N LEU A 123 16.82 0.59 2.53
CA LEU A 123 16.05 0.53 3.78
C LEU A 123 16.92 0.90 4.99
N MET A 124 18.13 0.34 5.07
CA MET A 124 19.10 0.70 6.11
C MET A 124 19.44 2.19 6.05
N LYS A 125 19.71 2.72 4.85
CA LYS A 125 19.97 4.16 4.65
C LYS A 125 18.78 5.02 5.09
N ARG A 126 17.56 4.64 4.73
CA ARG A 126 16.31 5.31 5.11
C ARG A 126 16.15 5.40 6.63
N TRP A 127 16.29 4.28 7.34
CA TRP A 127 16.13 4.24 8.78
C TRP A 127 17.19 5.03 9.54
N ARG A 128 18.44 5.01 9.05
CA ARG A 128 19.51 5.84 9.61
C ARG A 128 19.25 7.34 9.38
N ALA A 129 18.72 7.71 8.21
CA ALA A 129 18.32 9.09 7.94
C ALA A 129 17.17 9.56 8.85
N HIS A 130 16.34 8.64 9.35
CA HIS A 130 15.35 8.91 10.41
C HIS A 130 15.92 8.94 11.83
N GLY A 131 17.25 8.94 12.00
CA GLY A 131 17.92 9.06 13.30
C GLY A 131 17.97 7.77 14.12
N LEU A 132 17.60 6.61 13.55
CA LEU A 132 17.69 5.34 14.28
C LEU A 132 19.14 4.88 14.42
N SER A 133 19.45 4.26 15.57
CA SER A 133 20.72 3.57 15.79
C SER A 133 20.91 2.43 14.78
N PRO A 134 22.16 2.02 14.49
CA PRO A 134 22.42 0.92 13.55
C PRO A 134 21.66 -0.36 13.89
N GLN A 135 21.55 -0.71 15.19
CA GLN A 135 20.83 -1.89 15.64
C GLN A 135 19.32 -1.79 15.42
N MET A 136 18.71 -0.63 15.68
CA MET A 136 17.27 -0.41 15.43
C MET A 136 16.96 -0.40 13.93
N ALA A 137 17.80 0.24 13.12
CA ALA A 137 17.68 0.25 11.67
C ALA A 137 17.76 -1.17 11.09
N TYR A 138 18.70 -1.99 11.60
CA TYR A 138 18.82 -3.40 11.24
C TYR A 138 17.54 -4.17 11.57
N GLY A 139 17.03 -4.04 12.81
CA GLY A 139 15.80 -4.70 13.24
C GLY A 139 14.57 -4.32 12.41
N LYS A 140 14.42 -3.05 12.03
CA LYS A 140 13.34 -2.59 11.14
C LYS A 140 13.47 -3.17 9.73
N THR A 141 14.67 -3.11 9.17
CA THR A 141 14.97 -3.58 7.81
C THR A 141 14.77 -5.09 7.69
N HIS A 142 15.37 -5.88 8.58
CA HIS A 142 15.35 -7.33 8.54
C HIS A 142 14.08 -7.94 9.14
N GLY A 143 13.30 -7.15 9.86
CA GLY A 143 11.95 -7.50 10.29
C GLY A 143 10.96 -7.30 9.15
N ASN A 144 10.06 -6.33 9.31
CA ASN A 144 8.91 -6.20 8.43
C ASN A 144 9.27 -5.78 7.00
N ASP A 145 10.26 -4.90 6.80
CA ASP A 145 10.52 -4.33 5.47
C ASP A 145 10.97 -5.40 4.47
N LEU A 146 12.04 -6.14 4.77
CA LEU A 146 12.56 -7.16 3.87
C LEU A 146 11.62 -8.37 3.75
N ASN A 147 10.89 -8.73 4.81
CA ASN A 147 9.89 -9.80 4.72
C ASN A 147 8.75 -9.41 3.78
N ASN A 148 8.26 -8.16 3.85
CA ASN A 148 7.28 -7.64 2.90
C ASN A 148 7.84 -7.57 1.48
N ALA A 149 9.08 -7.11 1.31
CA ALA A 149 9.72 -7.07 0.00
C ALA A 149 9.85 -8.46 -0.63
N LYS A 150 10.31 -9.47 0.14
CA LYS A 150 10.38 -10.86 -0.30
C LYS A 150 9.01 -11.37 -0.72
N ARG A 151 7.99 -11.11 0.10
CA ARG A 151 6.61 -11.48 -0.22
C ARG A 151 6.17 -10.90 -1.56
N VAL A 152 6.32 -9.60 -1.76
CA VAL A 152 5.96 -8.93 -3.01
C VAL A 152 6.74 -9.48 -4.20
N LEU A 153 8.05 -9.69 -4.06
CA LEU A 153 8.89 -10.20 -5.15
C LEU A 153 8.51 -11.64 -5.55
N ASN A 154 8.12 -12.47 -4.59
CA ASN A 154 7.86 -13.90 -4.79
C ASN A 154 6.40 -14.23 -5.12
N GLU A 155 5.45 -13.44 -4.62
CA GLU A 155 4.01 -13.75 -4.65
C GLU A 155 3.21 -12.79 -5.55
N SER A 156 3.86 -11.86 -6.26
CA SER A 156 3.17 -11.00 -7.22
C SER A 156 3.00 -11.69 -8.58
N ALA A 157 1.85 -11.44 -9.20
CA ALA A 157 1.61 -11.76 -10.60
C ALA A 157 2.50 -10.94 -11.54
N ASP A 158 2.53 -11.34 -12.81
CA ASP A 158 3.27 -10.63 -13.85
C ASP A 158 2.67 -9.25 -14.13
N ALA A 159 3.54 -8.28 -14.37
CA ALA A 159 3.16 -6.93 -14.76
C ALA A 159 3.18 -6.78 -16.29
N THR A 160 2.44 -5.81 -16.81
CA THR A 160 2.53 -5.41 -18.23
C THR A 160 3.96 -4.99 -18.60
N LEU A 161 4.64 -4.28 -17.69
CA LEU A 161 6.03 -3.88 -17.82
C LEU A 161 6.79 -4.15 -16.51
N THR A 162 7.93 -4.83 -16.59
CA THR A 162 8.84 -4.99 -15.46
C THR A 162 10.08 -4.15 -15.69
N LEU A 163 10.39 -3.26 -14.75
CA LEU A 163 11.60 -2.46 -14.75
C LEU A 163 12.61 -3.06 -13.77
N HIS A 164 13.76 -3.45 -14.32
CA HIS A 164 14.92 -3.87 -13.55
C HIS A 164 15.85 -2.69 -13.37
N GLN A 165 16.32 -2.48 -12.14
CA GLN A 165 17.36 -1.49 -11.92
C GLN A 165 18.69 -2.05 -12.44
N LEU A 166 19.33 -1.34 -13.37
CA LEU A 166 20.69 -1.60 -13.78
C LEU A 166 21.65 -1.14 -12.67
N HIS A 167 22.67 -1.94 -12.40
CA HIS A 167 23.69 -1.69 -11.38
C HIS A 167 24.66 -0.58 -11.78
#